data_AF-A0A7H9B4J6-F1
#
_entry.id   AF-A0A7H9B4J6-F1
#
_cell.length_a   1.000
_cell.length_b   1.000
_cell.length_c   1.000
_cell.angle_alpha   90.00
_cell.angle_beta   90.00
_cell.angle_gamma   90.00
#
_symmetry.space_group_name_H-M   'P 1'
#
loop_
_entity.id
_entity.type
_entity.pdbx_description
1 polymer ?
#
loop_
_entity_poly.entity_id
_entity_poly.type
_entity_poly.pdbx_seq_one_letter_code
_entity_poly.pdbx_strand_id
1 'polypeptide(L)'
;MDFLEDDEIDLDLPTVTDIDRDLFTKEVEKAGDISAACISFDVDDFLMNNNFQYMPLEDLIKDFSHLSQNMVHILMDKITNKYDDCLKFCEPYIDRDNESALDLQKAKMDVNQFIAQLDKLMHKDLARTRKVISETLDYVRKLDDFWHQLDDQARIPDMLALAKQLSKTLHMMCGTETLEETLCIELMAQLHSLVIRISSVLEGLSIINSTYVHHLQNEYHGLLQEFQISLKILTDRCLQDPKQYEKLSRALVSTLHQ
;
A
#
# COMPACT_ATOMS: atom_id res chain seq x y z
N MET A 1 -73.89 -67.04 23.28
CA MET A 1 -72.45 -66.87 23.07
C MET A 1 -72.33 -65.67 22.16
N ASP A 2 -72.39 -64.45 22.67
CA ASP A 2 -71.62 -63.85 23.78
C ASP A 2 -70.12 -63.90 23.48
N PHE A 3 -69.61 -62.78 22.96
CA PHE A 3 -68.23 -62.27 22.74
C PHE A 3 -68.46 -61.05 21.82
N LEU A 4 -68.30 -59.78 22.21
CA LEU A 4 -67.22 -59.06 22.90
C LEU A 4 -67.88 -57.87 23.64
N GLU A 5 -67.67 -57.64 24.95
CA GLU A 5 -66.65 -56.72 25.49
C GLU A 5 -66.47 -55.45 24.66
N ASP A 6 -67.35 -54.47 24.86
CA ASP A 6 -67.06 -53.07 24.52
C ASP A 6 -66.78 -52.34 25.84
N ASP A 7 -65.49 -52.10 26.05
CA ASP A 7 -64.95 -51.17 27.03
C ASP A 7 -65.78 -49.87 27.03
N GLU A 8 -65.99 -49.30 28.22
CA GLU A 8 -66.52 -47.94 28.40
C GLU A 8 -65.68 -46.96 27.56
N ILE A 9 -66.15 -46.67 26.35
CA ILE A 9 -65.65 -45.57 25.53
C ILE A 9 -66.03 -44.30 26.28
N ASP A 10 -65.04 -43.70 26.94
CA ASP A 10 -65.09 -42.40 27.57
C ASP A 10 -65.44 -41.33 26.51
N LEU A 11 -66.75 -41.11 26.32
CA LEU A 11 -67.31 -40.13 25.41
C LEU A 11 -67.33 -38.75 26.10
N ASP A 12 -66.15 -38.30 26.53
CA ASP A 12 -65.95 -36.91 26.92
C ASP A 12 -66.02 -36.05 25.65
N LEU A 13 -67.14 -35.35 25.50
CA LEU A 13 -67.35 -34.38 24.42
C LEU A 13 -66.23 -33.32 24.48
N PRO A 14 -65.61 -32.95 23.33
CA PRO A 14 -64.57 -31.92 23.33
C PRO A 14 -65.14 -30.60 23.86
N THR A 15 -64.71 -30.18 25.06
CA THR A 15 -65.02 -28.86 25.58
C THR A 15 -64.15 -27.83 24.86
N VAL A 16 -64.78 -26.88 24.18
CA VAL A 16 -64.10 -25.74 23.56
C VAL A 16 -63.54 -24.85 24.69
N THR A 17 -62.29 -24.42 24.57
CA THR A 17 -61.66 -23.51 25.55
C THR A 17 -62.14 -22.07 25.35
N ASP A 18 -62.40 -21.35 26.43
CA ASP A 18 -62.79 -19.93 26.39
C ASP A 18 -61.69 -19.05 25.77
N ILE A 19 -62.09 -18.08 24.93
CA ILE A 19 -61.18 -17.20 24.19
C ILE A 19 -60.75 -16.03 25.09
N ASP A 20 -59.64 -16.23 25.80
CA ASP A 20 -59.06 -15.21 26.68
C ASP A 20 -57.64 -14.79 26.28
N ARG A 21 -57.22 -13.61 26.76
CA ARG A 21 -55.86 -13.08 26.54
C ARG A 21 -54.76 -14.09 26.92
N ASP A 22 -54.97 -14.83 28.00
CA ASP A 22 -53.99 -15.76 28.53
C ASP A 22 -53.82 -17.00 27.63
N LEU A 23 -54.83 -17.32 26.80
CA LEU A 23 -54.74 -18.38 25.78
C LEU A 23 -53.72 -18.01 24.70
N PHE A 24 -53.81 -16.78 24.17
CA PHE A 24 -52.86 -16.27 23.18
C PHE A 24 -51.48 -16.03 23.78
N THR A 25 -51.40 -15.63 25.04
CA THR A 25 -50.11 -15.40 25.71
C THR A 25 -49.34 -16.71 25.87
N LYS A 26 -50.02 -17.80 26.26
CA LYS A 26 -49.44 -19.14 26.34
C LYS A 26 -48.95 -19.68 24.99
N GLU A 27 -49.68 -19.41 23.91
CA GLU A 27 -49.27 -19.82 22.56
C GLU A 27 -48.08 -19.01 22.03
N VAL A 28 -48.01 -17.71 22.35
CA VAL A 28 -46.84 -16.86 22.04
C VAL A 28 -45.62 -17.25 22.89
N GLU A 29 -45.82 -17.65 24.15
CA GLU A 29 -44.74 -18.16 25.02
C GLU A 29 -44.19 -19.51 24.52
N LYS A 30 -45.07 -20.44 24.09
CA LYS A 30 -44.66 -21.69 23.41
C LYS A 30 -43.90 -21.42 22.11
N ALA A 31 -44.31 -20.41 21.35
CA ALA A 31 -43.60 -19.96 20.16
C ALA A 31 -42.26 -19.26 20.48
N GLY A 32 -42.13 -18.68 21.67
CA GLY A 32 -40.94 -17.92 22.11
C GLY A 32 -39.72 -18.74 22.47
N ASP A 33 -39.84 -20.07 22.62
CA ASP A 33 -38.72 -20.98 22.94
C ASP A 33 -37.94 -21.47 21.71
N ILE A 34 -38.33 -21.05 20.49
CA ILE A 34 -37.60 -21.38 19.25
C ILE A 34 -37.05 -20.08 18.65
N SER A 35 -35.72 -20.00 18.61
CA SER A 35 -34.96 -18.80 18.23
C SER A 35 -35.36 -18.16 16.89
N ALA A 36 -35.63 -16.85 16.95
CA ALA A 36 -35.09 -15.83 16.04
C ALA A 36 -35.33 -15.91 14.51
N ALA A 37 -36.37 -16.60 14.02
CA ALA A 37 -36.77 -16.46 12.62
C ALA A 37 -38.29 -16.54 12.45
N CYS A 38 -38.92 -15.40 12.13
CA CYS A 38 -40.31 -15.25 11.67
C CYS A 38 -41.25 -16.43 11.97
N ILE A 39 -41.70 -16.54 13.22
CA ILE A 39 -42.76 -17.49 13.57
C ILE A 39 -44.08 -16.82 13.22
N SER A 40 -44.63 -17.17 12.06
CA SER A 40 -46.01 -16.84 11.71
C SER A 40 -46.92 -17.57 12.69
N PHE A 41 -47.83 -16.84 13.34
CA PHE A 41 -48.91 -17.43 14.12
C PHE A 41 -49.72 -18.36 13.20
N ASP A 42 -49.63 -19.66 13.43
CA ASP A 42 -50.38 -20.64 12.65
C ASP A 42 -51.81 -20.71 13.19
N VAL A 43 -52.72 -20.14 12.41
CA VAL A 43 -54.14 -20.04 12.76
C VAL A 43 -54.77 -21.44 12.75
N ASP A 44 -54.35 -22.31 11.84
CA ASP A 44 -54.97 -23.62 11.67
C ASP A 44 -54.60 -24.51 12.87
N ASP A 45 -53.32 -24.56 13.24
CA ASP A 45 -52.88 -25.30 14.43
C ASP A 45 -53.52 -24.75 15.72
N PHE A 46 -53.68 -23.43 15.84
CA PHE A 46 -54.33 -22.80 16.99
C PHE A 46 -55.81 -23.18 17.12
N LEU A 47 -56.54 -23.21 16.00
CA LEU A 47 -57.96 -23.57 15.97
C LEU A 47 -58.17 -25.07 16.26
N MET A 48 -57.26 -25.92 15.76
CA MET A 48 -57.33 -27.36 15.97
C MET A 48 -57.01 -27.74 17.42
N ASN A 49 -55.94 -27.18 18.01
CA ASN A 49 -55.47 -27.51 19.36
C ASN A 49 -56.43 -27.10 20.48
N ASN A 50 -57.28 -26.11 20.21
CA ASN A 50 -58.23 -25.56 21.18
C ASN A 50 -59.69 -25.98 20.90
N ASN A 51 -59.88 -26.98 20.03
CA ASN A 51 -61.19 -27.55 19.67
C ASN A 51 -62.18 -26.54 19.06
N PHE A 52 -61.71 -25.41 18.50
CA PHE A 52 -62.57 -24.39 17.88
C PHE A 52 -63.23 -24.85 16.57
N GLN A 53 -62.86 -26.02 16.05
CA GLN A 53 -63.51 -26.70 14.93
C GLN A 53 -65.01 -26.98 15.18
N TYR A 54 -65.41 -27.06 16.45
CA TYR A 54 -66.78 -27.37 16.86
C TYR A 54 -67.61 -26.13 17.21
N MET A 55 -67.03 -24.93 17.07
CA MET A 55 -67.71 -23.65 17.35
C MET A 55 -68.25 -23.01 16.06
N PRO A 56 -69.46 -22.44 16.06
CA PRO A 56 -69.96 -21.65 14.94
C PRO A 56 -69.04 -20.46 14.67
N LEU A 57 -68.69 -20.24 13.39
CA LEU A 57 -67.78 -19.17 12.98
C LEU A 57 -68.27 -17.79 13.43
N GLU A 58 -69.58 -17.56 13.46
CA GLU A 58 -70.17 -16.28 13.88
C GLU A 58 -69.92 -15.96 15.36
N ASP A 59 -69.97 -16.97 16.24
CA ASP A 59 -69.69 -16.81 17.67
C ASP A 59 -68.18 -16.57 17.90
N LEU A 60 -67.32 -17.31 17.19
CA LEU A 60 -65.88 -17.12 17.21
C LEU A 60 -65.46 -15.71 16.77
N ILE A 61 -66.08 -15.20 15.69
CA ILE A 61 -65.83 -13.84 15.18
C ILE A 61 -66.25 -12.80 16.22
N LYS A 62 -67.39 -13.00 16.88
CA LYS A 62 -67.91 -12.07 17.89
C LYS A 62 -67.00 -12.00 19.11
N ASP A 63 -66.57 -13.16 19.61
CA ASP A 63 -65.71 -13.24 20.80
C ASP A 63 -64.30 -12.71 20.50
N PHE A 64 -63.75 -12.99 19.32
CA PHE A 64 -62.47 -12.41 18.88
C PHE A 64 -62.56 -10.89 18.69
N SER A 65 -63.66 -10.39 18.13
CA SER A 65 -63.89 -8.95 17.96
C SER A 65 -63.99 -8.24 19.32
N HIS A 66 -64.67 -8.85 20.29
CA HIS A 66 -64.77 -8.33 21.65
C HIS A 66 -63.42 -8.33 22.37
N LEU A 67 -62.65 -9.42 22.27
CA LEU A 67 -61.30 -9.50 22.84
C LEU A 67 -60.35 -8.47 22.20
N SER A 68 -60.42 -8.29 20.88
CA SER A 68 -59.61 -7.31 20.15
C SER A 68 -59.90 -5.88 20.62
N GLN A 69 -61.17 -5.52 20.78
CA GLN A 69 -61.56 -4.21 21.32
C GLN A 69 -61.06 -4.00 22.76
N ASN A 70 -61.20 -5.02 23.61
CA ASN A 70 -60.73 -4.97 24.99
C ASN A 70 -59.20 -4.86 25.08
N MET A 71 -58.48 -5.58 24.22
CA MET A 71 -57.02 -5.51 24.12
C MET A 71 -56.55 -4.12 23.72
N VAL A 72 -57.20 -3.50 22.74
CA VAL A 72 -56.91 -2.12 22.32
C VAL A 72 -57.08 -1.15 23.50
N HIS A 73 -58.16 -1.30 24.28
CA HIS A 73 -58.39 -0.45 25.46
C HIS A 73 -57.33 -0.67 26.56
N ILE A 74 -57.02 -1.93 26.89
CA ILE A 74 -56.00 -2.28 27.89
C ILE A 74 -54.60 -1.81 27.47
N LEU A 75 -54.27 -1.90 26.19
CA LEU A 75 -53.00 -1.41 25.63
C LEU A 75 -52.93 0.11 25.73
N MET A 76 -53.99 0.83 25.39
CA MET A 76 -54.05 2.29 25.51
C MET A 76 -53.92 2.74 26.96
N ASP A 77 -54.56 2.07 27.91
CA ASP A 77 -54.42 2.38 29.34
C ASP A 77 -53.00 2.10 29.85
N LYS A 78 -52.38 0.99 29.43
CA LYS A 78 -50.98 0.69 29.78
C LYS A 78 -50.00 1.67 29.16
N ILE A 79 -50.22 2.10 27.93
CA ILE A 79 -49.38 3.10 27.25
C ILE A 79 -49.52 4.45 27.95
N THR A 80 -50.75 4.88 28.24
CA THR A 80 -51.02 6.14 28.92
C THR A 80 -50.38 6.18 30.30
N ASN A 81 -50.53 5.12 31.09
CA ASN A 81 -49.94 5.03 32.43
C ASN A 81 -48.40 5.00 32.39
N LYS A 82 -47.79 4.27 31.46
CA LYS A 82 -46.31 4.25 31.32
C LYS A 82 -45.73 5.53 30.73
N TYR A 83 -46.50 6.22 29.89
CA TYR A 83 -46.09 7.50 29.32
C TYR A 83 -46.01 8.58 30.41
N ASP A 84 -46.93 8.54 31.36
CA ASP A 84 -46.94 9.43 32.54
C ASP A 84 -45.73 9.16 33.46
N ASP A 85 -45.35 7.90 33.64
CA ASP A 85 -44.13 7.52 34.36
C ASP A 85 -42.84 7.96 33.64
N CYS A 86 -42.81 7.87 32.30
CA CYS A 86 -41.71 8.39 31.48
C CYS A 86 -41.60 9.92 31.56
N LEU A 87 -42.73 10.64 31.60
CA LEU A 87 -42.73 12.09 31.77
C LEU A 87 -42.23 12.49 33.16
N LYS A 88 -42.62 11.78 34.22
CA LYS A 88 -42.10 11.99 35.58
C LYS A 88 -40.61 11.65 35.71
N PHE A 89 -40.11 10.68 34.94
CA PHE A 89 -38.68 10.40 34.85
C PHE A 89 -37.90 11.54 34.15
N CYS A 90 -38.52 12.17 33.16
CA CYS A 90 -37.93 13.28 32.42
C CYS A 90 -38.03 14.64 33.14
N GLU A 91 -39.03 14.84 34.00
CA GLU A 91 -39.25 16.06 34.81
C GLU A 91 -37.98 16.62 35.49
N PRO A 92 -37.16 15.83 36.21
CA PRO A 92 -35.95 16.33 36.87
C PRO A 92 -34.83 16.74 35.91
N TYR A 93 -34.91 16.38 34.62
CA TYR A 93 -33.95 16.81 33.59
C TYR A 93 -34.47 17.99 32.76
N ILE A 94 -35.74 18.35 32.91
CA ILE A 94 -36.38 19.46 32.21
C ILE A 94 -36.31 20.74 33.05
N ASP A 95 -36.35 20.63 34.38
CA ASP A 95 -36.37 21.80 35.26
C ASP A 95 -35.09 21.95 36.11
N ARG A 96 -34.38 23.05 35.82
CA ARG A 96 -33.22 23.68 36.51
C ARG A 96 -31.80 23.19 36.16
N ASP A 97 -31.04 24.10 35.56
CA ASP A 97 -29.57 24.12 35.43
C ASP A 97 -28.89 22.91 34.80
N ASN A 98 -29.36 22.50 33.62
CA ASN A 98 -28.66 21.54 32.76
C ASN A 98 -27.47 22.16 31.98
N GLU A 99 -26.78 23.17 32.55
CA GLU A 99 -25.52 23.68 32.01
C GLU A 99 -24.53 22.53 31.81
N SER A 100 -24.46 21.59 32.74
CA SER A 100 -23.59 20.41 32.65
C SER A 100 -23.93 19.49 31.47
N ALA A 101 -25.21 19.35 31.10
CA ALA A 101 -25.64 18.53 29.96
C ALA A 101 -25.33 19.23 28.63
N LEU A 102 -25.52 20.55 28.56
CA LEU A 102 -25.15 21.38 27.42
C LEU A 102 -23.62 21.43 27.24
N ASP A 103 -22.87 21.56 28.33
CA ASP A 103 -21.40 21.51 28.34
C ASP A 103 -20.89 20.13 27.93
N LEU A 104 -21.54 19.05 28.36
CA LEU A 104 -21.21 17.70 27.94
C LEU A 104 -21.51 17.48 26.44
N GLN A 105 -22.61 18.03 25.94
CA GLN A 105 -22.94 17.98 24.51
C GLN A 105 -21.93 18.77 23.68
N LYS A 106 -21.51 19.95 24.17
CA LYS A 106 -20.47 20.77 23.55
C LYS A 106 -19.11 20.08 23.55
N ALA A 107 -18.71 19.51 24.69
CA ALA A 107 -17.48 18.73 24.83
C ALA A 107 -17.49 17.51 23.89
N LYS A 108 -18.62 16.81 23.77
CA LYS A 108 -18.78 15.70 22.81
C LYS A 108 -18.61 16.19 21.36
N MET A 109 -19.16 17.35 21.03
CA MET A 109 -19.03 17.94 19.71
C MET A 109 -17.58 18.34 19.40
N ASP A 110 -16.90 18.96 20.37
CA ASP A 110 -15.49 19.36 20.27
C ASP A 110 -14.58 18.14 20.14
N VAL A 111 -14.83 17.07 20.91
CA VAL A 111 -14.10 15.80 20.80
C VAL A 111 -14.29 15.16 19.41
N ASN A 112 -15.52 15.13 18.90
CA ASN A 112 -15.78 14.60 17.56
C ASN A 112 -15.09 15.43 16.47
N GLN A 113 -15.09 16.76 16.62
CA GLN A 113 -14.38 17.66 15.70
C GLN A 113 -12.87 17.43 15.76
N PHE A 114 -12.31 17.25 16.96
CA PHE A 114 -10.91 16.94 17.17
C PHE A 114 -10.51 15.59 16.55
N ILE A 115 -11.33 14.55 16.75
CA ILE A 115 -11.12 13.24 16.12
C ILE A 115 -11.12 13.37 14.60
N ALA A 116 -12.08 14.10 14.02
CA ALA A 116 -12.13 14.32 12.57
C ALA A 116 -10.91 15.10 12.05
N GLN A 117 -10.40 16.07 12.82
CA GLN A 117 -9.18 16.80 12.50
C GLN A 117 -7.93 15.92 12.59
N LEU A 118 -7.82 15.07 13.61
CA LEU A 118 -6.75 14.09 13.76
C LEU A 118 -6.74 13.10 12.61
N ASP A 119 -7.92 12.61 12.21
CA ASP A 119 -8.05 11.66 11.12
C ASP A 119 -7.65 12.31 9.77
N LYS A 120 -8.07 13.56 9.54
CA LYS A 120 -7.61 14.35 8.40
C LYS A 120 -6.09 14.54 8.39
N LEU A 121 -5.50 14.90 9.53
CA LEU A 121 -4.06 15.13 9.66
C LEU A 121 -3.26 13.84 9.41
N MET A 122 -3.68 12.73 10.02
CA MET A 122 -3.02 11.44 9.88
C MET A 122 -3.15 10.86 8.46
N HIS A 123 -4.35 10.89 7.88
CA HIS A 123 -4.62 10.13 6.66
C HIS A 123 -4.46 10.95 5.38
N LYS A 124 -4.62 12.28 5.43
CA LYS A 124 -4.46 13.14 4.25
C LYS A 124 -3.14 13.88 4.27
N ASP A 125 -2.86 14.62 5.34
CA ASP A 125 -1.74 15.56 5.32
C ASP A 125 -0.40 14.86 5.52
N LEU A 126 -0.28 13.93 6.46
CA LEU A 126 0.93 13.12 6.65
C LEU A 126 1.23 12.21 5.45
N ALA A 127 0.21 11.54 4.91
CA ALA A 127 0.36 10.68 3.74
C ALA A 127 0.79 11.49 2.49
N ARG A 128 0.15 12.64 2.26
CA ARG A 128 0.54 13.57 1.19
C ARG A 128 1.96 14.09 1.38
N THR A 129 2.31 14.49 2.59
CA THR A 129 3.64 15.02 2.91
C THR A 129 4.71 13.96 2.70
N ARG A 130 4.46 12.72 3.15
CA ARG A 130 5.34 11.57 2.89
C ARG A 130 5.53 11.32 1.40
N LYS A 131 4.46 11.39 0.60
CA LYS A 131 4.53 11.23 -0.86
C LYS A 131 5.37 12.33 -1.50
N VAL A 132 5.12 13.60 -1.15
CA VAL A 132 5.89 14.75 -1.66
C VAL A 132 7.36 14.64 -1.27
N ILE A 133 7.67 14.26 -0.02
CA ILE A 133 9.04 14.05 0.44
C ILE A 133 9.71 12.91 -0.34
N SER A 134 9.00 11.80 -0.59
CA SER A 134 9.52 10.68 -1.39
C SER A 134 9.83 11.11 -2.82
N GLU A 135 8.89 11.80 -3.49
CA GLU A 135 9.08 12.29 -4.86
C GLU A 135 10.24 13.30 -4.92
N THR A 136 10.37 14.15 -3.90
CA THR A 136 11.48 15.12 -3.80
C THR A 136 12.81 14.41 -3.59
N LEU A 137 12.87 13.39 -2.73
CA LEU A 137 14.08 12.58 -2.52
C LEU A 137 14.51 11.85 -3.80
N ASP A 138 13.55 11.25 -4.51
CA ASP A 138 13.84 10.56 -5.76
C ASP A 138 14.31 11.54 -6.85
N TYR A 139 13.77 12.76 -6.87
CA TYR A 139 14.27 13.82 -7.75
C TYR A 139 15.69 14.26 -7.38
N VAL A 140 15.99 14.46 -6.08
CA VAL A 140 17.33 14.82 -5.62
C VAL A 140 18.35 13.73 -5.96
N ARG A 141 18.01 12.44 -5.79
CA ARG A 141 18.88 11.33 -6.19
C ARG A 141 19.19 11.36 -7.69
N LYS A 142 18.19 11.58 -8.53
CA LYS A 142 18.41 11.72 -9.98
C LYS A 142 19.29 12.91 -10.33
N LEU A 143 19.14 14.03 -9.62
CA LEU A 143 20.01 15.19 -9.79
C LEU A 143 21.46 14.86 -9.38
N ASP A 144 21.65 14.08 -8.33
CA ASP A 144 22.97 13.62 -7.87
C ASP A 144 23.63 12.71 -8.93
N ASP A 145 22.86 11.76 -9.49
CA ASP A 145 23.32 10.92 -10.60
C ASP A 145 23.74 11.76 -11.82
N PHE A 146 22.94 12.77 -12.18
CA PHE A 146 23.29 13.69 -13.27
C PHE A 146 24.53 14.54 -12.94
N TRP A 147 24.70 14.95 -11.69
CA TRP A 147 25.86 15.72 -11.26
C TRP A 147 27.14 14.90 -11.37
N HIS A 148 27.12 13.63 -10.94
CA HIS A 148 28.25 12.72 -11.12
C HIS A 148 28.59 12.50 -12.60
N GLN A 149 27.60 12.27 -13.45
CA GLN A 149 27.81 12.16 -14.89
C GLN A 149 28.40 13.44 -15.50
N LEU A 150 27.99 14.61 -15.01
CA LEU A 150 28.50 15.89 -15.46
C LEU A 150 29.95 16.15 -14.99
N ASP A 151 30.28 15.82 -13.73
CA ASP A 151 31.66 15.92 -13.21
C ASP A 151 32.61 15.00 -13.99
N ASP A 152 32.17 13.78 -14.30
CA ASP A 152 32.93 12.87 -15.16
C ASP A 152 33.13 13.46 -16.56
N GLN A 153 32.08 14.01 -17.17
CA GLN A 153 32.18 14.68 -18.49
C GLN A 153 33.10 15.92 -18.48
N ALA A 154 33.12 16.68 -17.39
CA ALA A 154 33.95 17.88 -17.27
C ALA A 154 35.46 17.55 -17.22
N ARG A 155 35.83 16.37 -16.69
CA ARG A 155 37.23 15.98 -16.52
C ARG A 155 37.85 15.31 -17.73
N ILE A 156 37.05 14.71 -18.62
CA ILE A 156 37.56 14.00 -19.82
C ILE A 156 38.39 14.91 -20.74
N PRO A 157 37.97 16.15 -21.07
CA PRO A 157 38.75 17.05 -21.91
C PRO A 157 40.15 17.35 -21.34
N ASP A 158 40.24 17.57 -20.03
CA ASP A 158 41.51 17.85 -19.35
C ASP A 158 42.43 16.62 -19.38
N MET A 159 41.86 15.43 -19.13
CA MET A 159 42.59 14.16 -19.24
C MET A 159 43.08 13.92 -20.67
N LEU A 160 42.26 14.19 -21.68
CA LEU A 160 42.63 14.08 -23.10
C LEU A 160 43.72 15.08 -23.48
N ALA A 161 43.64 16.33 -23.00
CA ALA A 161 44.64 17.36 -23.25
C ALA A 161 46.00 16.96 -22.66
N LEU A 162 46.01 16.48 -21.42
CA LEU A 162 47.22 15.97 -20.76
C LEU A 162 47.79 14.76 -21.51
N ALA A 163 46.94 13.79 -21.87
CA ALA A 163 47.38 12.61 -22.59
C ALA A 163 47.94 12.94 -23.99
N LYS A 164 47.35 13.90 -24.71
CA LYS A 164 47.90 14.41 -25.98
C LYS A 164 49.27 15.07 -25.78
N GLN A 165 49.45 15.84 -24.70
CA GLN A 165 50.73 16.46 -24.40
C GLN A 165 51.81 15.42 -24.05
N LEU A 166 51.45 14.39 -23.28
CA LEU A 166 52.32 13.26 -22.96
C LEU A 166 52.64 12.43 -24.22
N SER A 167 51.66 12.16 -25.09
CA SER A 167 51.87 11.47 -26.36
C SER A 167 52.86 12.23 -27.27
N LYS A 168 52.70 13.54 -27.40
CA LYS A 168 53.62 14.38 -28.18
C LYS A 168 55.04 14.40 -27.60
N THR A 169 55.16 14.49 -26.28
CA THR A 169 56.48 14.45 -25.63
C THR A 169 57.14 13.08 -25.77
N LEU A 170 56.39 11.99 -25.62
CA LEU A 170 56.88 10.64 -25.91
C LEU A 170 57.38 10.53 -27.34
N HIS A 171 56.58 10.97 -28.30
CA HIS A 171 56.93 10.91 -29.71
C HIS A 171 58.20 11.70 -30.04
N MET A 172 58.35 12.91 -29.49
CA MET A 172 59.57 13.71 -29.62
C MET A 172 60.80 12.99 -29.05
N MET A 173 60.67 12.36 -27.88
CA MET A 173 61.76 11.59 -27.28
C MET A 173 62.09 10.30 -28.03
N CYS A 174 61.13 9.71 -28.74
CA CYS A 174 61.41 8.57 -29.63
C CYS A 174 62.25 8.99 -30.84
N GLY A 175 62.19 10.26 -31.22
CA GLY A 175 62.91 10.84 -32.35
C GLY A 175 64.35 11.28 -32.05
N THR A 176 64.78 11.31 -30.78
CA THR A 176 66.15 11.71 -30.41
C THR A 176 67.16 10.59 -30.65
N GLU A 177 68.42 10.93 -30.92
CA GLU A 177 69.50 9.96 -31.18
C GLU A 177 69.88 9.15 -29.94
N THR A 178 69.76 9.75 -28.75
CA THR A 178 69.91 9.07 -27.46
C THR A 178 68.56 8.99 -26.77
N LEU A 179 68.15 7.78 -26.43
CA LEU A 179 66.86 7.51 -25.79
C LEU A 179 67.06 7.35 -24.28
N GLU A 180 66.40 8.18 -23.49
CA GLU A 180 66.34 8.01 -22.04
C GLU A 180 65.35 6.90 -21.68
N GLU A 181 65.85 5.66 -21.60
CA GLU A 181 65.04 4.45 -21.41
C GLU A 181 64.08 4.55 -20.21
N THR A 182 64.53 5.04 -19.06
CA THR A 182 63.72 5.15 -17.84
C THR A 182 62.57 6.12 -17.99
N LEU A 183 62.82 7.27 -18.61
CA LEU A 183 61.81 8.31 -18.80
C LEU A 183 60.77 7.86 -19.83
N CYS A 184 61.19 7.21 -20.92
CA CYS A 184 60.27 6.61 -21.90
C CYS A 184 59.36 5.53 -21.28
N ILE A 185 59.90 4.67 -20.40
CA ILE A 185 59.11 3.65 -19.71
C ILE A 185 58.05 4.30 -18.81
N GLU A 186 58.44 5.28 -18.01
CA GLU A 186 57.52 5.92 -17.07
C GLU A 186 56.44 6.73 -17.81
N LEU A 187 56.82 7.46 -18.86
CA LEU A 187 55.88 8.22 -19.66
C LEU A 187 54.90 7.32 -20.42
N MET A 188 55.35 6.16 -20.90
CA MET A 188 54.50 5.12 -21.50
C MET A 188 53.53 4.54 -20.49
N ALA A 189 53.98 4.20 -19.28
CA ALA A 189 53.12 3.64 -18.24
C ALA A 189 52.02 4.63 -17.80
N GLN A 190 52.39 5.90 -17.62
CA GLN A 190 51.45 6.97 -17.27
C GLN A 190 50.44 7.23 -18.40
N LEU A 191 50.90 7.27 -19.65
CA LEU A 191 50.03 7.45 -20.82
C LEU A 191 49.07 6.27 -20.99
N HIS A 192 49.56 5.03 -20.81
CA HIS A 192 48.73 3.82 -20.84
C HIS A 192 47.64 3.86 -19.77
N SER A 193 48.00 4.22 -18.52
CA SER A 193 47.03 4.36 -17.43
C SER A 193 45.96 5.42 -17.72
N LEU A 194 46.35 6.55 -18.33
CA LEU A 194 45.41 7.60 -18.74
C LEU A 194 44.49 7.13 -19.86
N VAL A 195 45.02 6.43 -20.87
CA VAL A 195 44.23 5.88 -21.99
C VAL A 195 43.17 4.90 -21.49
N ILE A 196 43.53 3.95 -20.62
CA ILE A 196 42.57 3.01 -20.02
C ILE A 196 41.49 3.75 -19.23
N ARG A 197 41.89 4.73 -18.42
CA ARG A 197 40.95 5.49 -17.60
C ARG A 197 39.96 6.27 -18.46
N ILE A 198 40.45 6.95 -19.51
CA ILE A 198 39.59 7.68 -20.45
C ILE A 198 38.64 6.72 -21.18
N SER A 199 39.12 5.53 -21.59
CA SER A 199 38.28 4.49 -22.21
C SER A 199 37.13 4.08 -21.30
N SER A 200 37.43 3.77 -20.02
CA SER A 200 36.42 3.35 -19.05
C SER A 200 35.33 4.40 -18.83
N VAL A 201 35.71 5.68 -18.75
CA VAL A 201 34.73 6.77 -18.60
C VAL A 201 33.92 6.96 -19.89
N LEU A 202 34.54 6.89 -21.06
CA LEU A 202 33.85 7.00 -22.36
C LEU A 202 32.89 5.84 -22.62
N GLU A 203 33.20 4.62 -22.16
CA GLU A 203 32.31 3.47 -22.22
C GLU A 203 31.04 3.70 -21.39
N GLY A 204 31.17 4.28 -20.20
CA GLY A 204 30.02 4.70 -19.37
C GLY A 204 29.12 5.72 -20.07
N LEU A 205 29.71 6.56 -20.94
CA LEU A 205 28.98 7.58 -21.71
C LEU A 205 28.48 7.09 -23.08
N SER A 206 28.80 5.86 -23.49
CA SER A 206 28.44 5.31 -24.81
C SER A 206 26.93 5.22 -25.05
N ILE A 207 26.15 5.13 -23.97
CA ILE A 207 24.68 5.09 -24.01
C ILE A 207 24.11 6.46 -24.46
N ILE A 208 24.84 7.54 -24.23
CA ILE A 208 24.42 8.91 -24.53
C ILE A 208 24.77 9.24 -25.98
N ASN A 209 23.79 9.17 -26.88
CA ASN A 209 23.95 9.55 -28.27
C ASN A 209 23.99 11.08 -28.44
N SER A 210 25.13 11.68 -28.12
CA SER A 210 25.38 13.13 -28.20
C SER A 210 26.57 13.43 -29.12
N THR A 211 26.45 14.47 -29.94
CA THR A 211 27.53 14.97 -30.81
C THR A 211 28.81 15.27 -30.02
N TYR A 212 28.68 15.71 -28.77
CA TYR A 212 29.83 15.98 -27.90
C TYR A 212 30.59 14.70 -27.53
N VAL A 213 29.87 13.63 -27.17
CA VAL A 213 30.48 12.33 -26.86
C VAL A 213 31.18 11.77 -28.11
N HIS A 214 30.57 11.90 -29.29
CA HIS A 214 31.22 11.53 -30.56
C HIS A 214 32.51 12.33 -30.81
N HIS A 215 32.53 13.63 -30.50
CA HIS A 215 33.74 14.44 -30.60
C HIS A 215 34.84 13.92 -29.65
N LEU A 216 34.51 13.64 -28.39
CA LEU A 216 35.46 13.10 -27.41
C LEU A 216 35.99 11.71 -27.82
N GLN A 217 35.13 10.85 -28.37
CA GLN A 217 35.53 9.54 -28.89
C GLN A 217 36.48 9.67 -30.09
N ASN A 218 36.23 10.62 -31.00
CA ASN A 218 37.13 10.89 -32.12
C ASN A 218 38.49 11.40 -31.63
N GLU A 219 38.50 12.31 -30.65
CA GLU A 219 39.76 12.80 -30.06
C GLU A 219 40.54 11.69 -29.34
N TYR A 220 39.83 10.82 -28.61
CA TYR A 220 40.40 9.65 -27.97
C TYR A 220 41.00 8.68 -29.01
N HIS A 221 40.29 8.43 -30.11
CA HIS A 221 40.80 7.57 -31.17
C HIS A 221 42.04 8.15 -31.84
N GLY A 222 42.09 9.48 -32.04
CA GLY A 222 43.29 10.18 -32.51
C GLY A 222 44.47 10.01 -31.54
N LEU A 223 44.25 10.17 -30.24
CA LEU A 223 45.25 9.93 -29.20
C LEU A 223 45.77 8.48 -29.23
N LEU A 224 44.87 7.51 -29.37
CA LEU A 224 45.22 6.09 -29.43
C LEU A 224 46.14 5.80 -30.63
N GLN A 225 45.86 6.41 -31.78
CA GLN A 225 46.70 6.29 -32.98
C GLN A 225 48.09 6.90 -32.78
N GLU A 226 48.18 8.10 -32.20
CA GLU A 226 49.48 8.74 -31.89
C GLU A 226 50.30 7.90 -30.90
N PHE A 227 49.65 7.36 -29.87
CA PHE A 227 50.30 6.49 -28.91
C PHE A 227 50.81 5.21 -29.57
N GLN A 228 50.00 4.56 -30.41
CA GLN A 228 50.41 3.37 -31.18
C GLN A 228 51.60 3.65 -32.11
N ILE A 229 51.67 4.82 -32.74
CA ILE A 229 52.82 5.22 -33.56
C ILE A 229 54.08 5.28 -32.69
N SER A 230 53.98 5.89 -31.52
CA SER A 230 55.11 6.01 -30.58
C SER A 230 55.57 4.64 -30.08
N LEU A 231 54.64 3.73 -29.75
CA LEU A 231 54.96 2.34 -29.38
C LEU A 231 55.64 1.57 -30.52
N LYS A 232 55.21 1.76 -31.77
CA LYS A 232 55.85 1.15 -32.94
C LYS A 232 57.31 1.60 -33.08
N ILE A 233 57.56 2.91 -32.99
CA ILE A 233 58.93 3.46 -33.05
C ILE A 233 59.80 2.91 -31.92
N LEU A 234 59.28 2.84 -30.70
CA LEU A 234 60.00 2.26 -29.56
C LEU A 234 60.29 0.77 -29.75
N THR A 235 59.34 0.03 -30.34
CA THR A 235 59.53 -1.38 -30.67
C THR A 235 60.63 -1.56 -31.72
N ASP A 236 60.62 -0.74 -32.78
CA ASP A 236 61.66 -0.77 -33.83
C ASP A 236 63.05 -0.46 -33.25
N ARG A 237 63.14 0.51 -32.32
CA ARG A 237 64.38 0.83 -31.60
C ARG A 237 64.85 -0.31 -30.69
N CYS A 238 63.93 -0.98 -29.99
CA CYS A 238 64.26 -2.16 -29.19
C CYS A 238 64.77 -3.32 -30.05
N LEU A 239 64.27 -3.47 -31.28
CA LEU A 239 64.72 -4.49 -32.22
C LEU A 239 66.10 -4.19 -32.82
N GLN A 240 66.46 -2.92 -32.99
CA GLN A 240 67.78 -2.50 -33.47
C GLN A 240 68.89 -2.83 -32.47
N ASP A 241 68.69 -2.54 -31.17
CA ASP A 241 69.68 -2.81 -30.12
C ASP A 241 69.07 -3.54 -28.89
N PRO A 242 68.80 -4.85 -28.99
CA PRO A 242 68.09 -5.61 -27.96
C PRO A 242 68.80 -5.68 -26.60
N LYS A 243 70.14 -5.60 -26.61
CA LYS A 243 70.95 -5.66 -25.38
C LYS A 243 70.95 -4.35 -24.59
N GLN A 244 70.63 -3.23 -25.24
CA GLN A 244 70.64 -1.91 -24.62
C GLN A 244 69.27 -1.53 -24.03
N TYR A 245 68.17 -2.06 -24.60
CA TYR A 245 66.80 -1.66 -24.26
C TYR A 245 65.94 -2.81 -23.67
N GLU A 246 66.55 -3.70 -22.89
CA GLU A 246 65.85 -4.87 -22.32
C GLU A 246 64.77 -4.50 -21.28
N LYS A 247 64.87 -3.34 -20.63
CA LYS A 247 63.83 -2.89 -19.68
C LYS A 247 62.65 -2.29 -20.42
N LEU A 248 62.91 -1.54 -21.48
CA LEU A 248 61.89 -0.99 -22.37
C LEU A 248 61.12 -2.10 -23.09
N SER A 249 61.78 -3.15 -23.58
CA SER A 249 61.11 -4.29 -24.21
C SER A 249 60.19 -5.03 -23.23
N ARG A 250 60.62 -5.21 -21.97
CA ARG A 250 59.77 -5.80 -20.93
C ARG A 250 58.57 -4.90 -20.59
N ALA A 251 58.79 -3.59 -20.49
CA ALA A 251 57.72 -2.62 -20.24
C ALA A 251 56.68 -2.61 -21.39
N LEU A 252 57.12 -2.61 -22.65
CA LEU A 252 56.27 -2.68 -23.84
C LEU A 252 55.38 -3.94 -23.84
N VAL A 253 55.96 -5.09 -23.51
CA VAL A 253 55.20 -6.35 -23.41
C VAL A 253 54.19 -6.29 -22.28
N SER A 254 54.54 -5.68 -21.14
CA SER A 254 53.62 -5.54 -20.00
C SER A 254 52.43 -4.63 -20.31
N THR A 255 52.63 -3.55 -21.07
CA THR A 255 51.56 -2.65 -21.51
C THR A 255 50.66 -3.25 -22.59
N LEU A 256 51.10 -4.30 -23.28
CA LEU A 256 50.28 -5.01 -24.28
C LEU A 256 49.41 -6.12 -23.69
N HIS A 257 49.72 -6.58 -22.48
CA HIS A 257 49.01 -7.68 -21.79
C HIS A 257 48.07 -7.21 -20.68
N GLN A 258 48.09 -5.91 -20.34
CA GLN A 258 47.17 -5.26 -19.40
C GLN A 258 46.02 -4.61 -20.15
#